data_AF-X0ZPX1-F1
#
_entry.id   AF-X0ZPX1-F1
#
_cell.length_a   1.000
_cell.length_b   1.000
_cell.length_c   1.000
_cell.angle_alpha   90.00
_cell.angle_beta   90.00
_cell.angle_gamma   90.00
#
_symmetry.space_group_name_H-M   'P 1'
#
loop_
_entity.id
_entity.type
_entity.pdbx_description
1 polymer ?
#
loop_
_entity_poly.entity_id
_entity_poly.type
_entity_poly.pdbx_seq_one_letter_code
_entity_poly.pdbx_strand_id
1 'polypeptide(L)' 'FYLRSKFYCDNYGIDTIGVSTTTAFLMECYENNILNKEITGGLELHFGNTKAALELIHQMAEGKGI' A
#
# COMPACT_ATOMS: atom_id res chain seq x y z
N PHE A 1 -6.56 1.86 -11.42
CA PHE A 1 -5.53 1.72 -10.37
C PHE A 1 -4.21 2.37 -10.79
N TYR A 2 -3.53 1.83 -11.80
CA TYR A 2 -2.20 2.28 -12.25
C TYR A 2 -2.05 3.80 -12.45
N LEU A 3 -2.90 4.43 -13.26
CA LEU A 3 -2.83 5.87 -13.53
C LEU A 3 -2.96 6.72 -12.27
N ARG A 4 -3.76 6.26 -11.31
CA ARG A 4 -4.07 6.98 -10.07
C ARG A 4 -2.94 6.83 -9.04
N SER A 5 -2.40 5.62 -8.87
CA SER A 5 -1.21 5.41 -8.03
C SER A 5 0.00 6.18 -8.55
N LYS A 6 0.20 6.19 -9.87
CA LYS A 6 1.28 6.98 -10.49
C LYS A 6 1.12 8.47 -10.21
N PHE A 7 -0.09 9.02 -10.41
CA PHE A 7 -0.38 10.42 -10.11
C PHE A 7 -0.10 10.77 -8.63
N TYR A 8 -0.45 9.90 -7.69
CA TYR A 8 -0.13 10.11 -6.28
C TYR A 8 1.38 10.05 -6.00
N CYS A 9 2.09 9.07 -6.58
CA CYS A 9 3.54 8.98 -6.43
C CYS A 9 4.26 10.22 -6.98
N ASP A 10 3.83 10.71 -8.16
CA ASP A 10 4.38 11.93 -8.77
C ASP A 10 4.07 13.19 -7.91
N ASN A 11 2.90 13.28 -7.27
CA ASN A 11 2.57 14.40 -6.36
C ASN A 11 3.30 14.34 -5.02
N TYR A 12 3.47 13.15 -4.46
CA TYR A 12 4.13 12.94 -3.18
C TYR A 12 5.65 12.82 -3.29
N GLY A 13 6.19 12.78 -4.52
CA GLY A 13 7.63 12.62 -4.77
C GLY A 13 8.17 11.25 -4.36
N ILE A 14 7.34 10.21 -4.39
CA ILE A 14 7.70 8.86 -3.94
C ILE A 14 8.02 8.01 -5.16
N ASP A 15 9.01 7.13 -5.03
CA ASP A 15 9.34 6.18 -6.08
C ASP A 15 8.17 5.20 -6.31
N THR A 16 7.60 5.27 -7.52
CA THR A 16 6.46 4.42 -7.91
C THR A 16 6.84 2.94 -7.89
N ILE A 17 8.08 2.59 -8.22
CA ILE A 17 8.54 1.20 -8.26
C ILE A 17 8.63 0.65 -6.84
N GLY A 18 9.34 1.34 -5.95
CA GLY A 18 9.48 0.96 -4.54
C GLY A 18 8.14 0.82 -3.82
N VAL A 19 7.22 1.77 -4.05
CA VAL A 19 5.85 1.70 -3.51
C VAL A 19 5.11 0.48 -4.03
N SER A 20 5.19 0.19 -5.33
CA SER A 20 4.52 -0.95 -5.95
C SER A 20 5.04 -2.28 -5.40
N THR A 21 6.37 -2.44 -5.32
CA THR A 21 7.01 -3.64 -4.80
C THR A 21 6.71 -3.85 -3.31
N THR A 22 6.77 -2.79 -2.51
CA THR A 22 6.44 -2.86 -1.07
C THR A 22 4.98 -3.23 -0.86
N THR A 23 4.07 -2.63 -1.63
CA THR A 23 2.63 -2.95 -1.55
C THR A 23 2.38 -4.42 -1.93
N ALA A 24 3.01 -4.91 -2.99
CA ALA A 24 2.87 -6.31 -3.41
C ALA A 24 3.39 -7.28 -2.34
N PHE A 25 4.53 -6.97 -1.73
CA PHE A 25 5.09 -7.78 -0.62
C PHE A 25 4.16 -7.80 0.59
N LEU A 26 3.62 -6.64 0.99
CA LEU A 26 2.66 -6.57 2.09
C LEU A 26 1.38 -7.36 1.78
N MET A 27 0.90 -7.34 0.54
CA MET A 27 -0.25 -8.15 0.13
C MET A 27 0.04 -9.65 0.21
N GLU A 28 1.23 -10.08 -0.23
CA GLU A 28 1.66 -11.47 -0.11
C GLU A 28 1.79 -11.90 1.37
N CYS A 29 2.37 -11.06 2.23
CA CYS A 29 2.43 -11.32 3.66
C CYS A 29 1.05 -11.38 4.31
N TYR A 30 0.08 -10.58 3.83
CA TYR A 30 -1.30 -10.62 4.31
C TYR A 30 -1.99 -11.93 3.90
N GLU A 31 -1.81 -12.40 2.66
CA GLU A 31 -2.33 -13.72 2.23
C GLU A 31 -1.68 -14.90 2.97
N ASN A 32 -0.39 -14.77 3.31
CA ASN A 32 0.32 -15.75 4.13
C ASN A 32 -0.03 -15.68 5.63
N ASN A 33 -1.01 -14.87 6.05
CA ASN A 33 -1.41 -14.65 7.45
C ASN A 33 -0.26 -14.14 8.35
N ILE A 34 0.77 -13.54 7.77
CA ILE A 34 1.87 -12.89 8.49
C ILE A 34 1.41 -11.51 8.97
N LEU A 35 0.65 -10.80 8.13
CA LEU A 35 0.02 -9.53 8.45
C LEU A 35 -1.46 -9.74 8.74
N ASN A 36 -1.94 -9.17 9.86
CA ASN A 36 -3.33 -9.18 10.26
C ASN A 36 -3.92 -7.76 10.24
N LYS A 37 -5.26 -7.67 10.19
CA LYS A 37 -5.99 -6.39 10.29
C LYS A 37 -5.56 -5.52 11.46
N GLU A 38 -5.19 -6.12 12.58
CA GLU A 38 -4.73 -5.38 13.75
C GLU A 38 -3.41 -4.66 13.51
N ILE A 39 -2.50 -5.30 12.78
CA ILE A 39 -1.18 -4.75 12.44
C ILE A 39 -1.35 -3.71 11.33
N THR A 40 -2.21 -3.96 10.36
CA THR A 40 -2.45 -3.06 9.23
C THR A 40 -3.38 -1.89 9.54
N GLY A 41 -3.71 -1.66 10.82
CA GLY A 41 -4.60 -0.56 11.23
C GLY A 41 -6.02 -0.67 10.65
N GLY A 42 -6.48 -1.89 10.36
CA GLY A 42 -7.77 -2.20 9.76
C GLY A 42 -7.77 -2.31 8.24
N LEU A 43 -6.62 -2.17 7.57
CA LEU A 43 -6.50 -2.27 6.11
C LEU A 43 -6.44 -3.72 5.63
N GLU A 44 -7.34 -4.09 4.72
CA GLU A 44 -7.34 -5.38 4.04
C GLU A 44 -6.44 -5.35 2.81
N LEU A 45 -5.17 -5.70 2.99
CA LEU A 45 -4.17 -5.75 1.94
C LEU A 45 -4.29 -7.05 1.12
N HIS A 46 -5.45 -7.29 0.52
CA HIS A 46 -5.64 -8.39 -0.43
C HIS A 46 -5.32 -7.96 -1.86
N PHE A 47 -4.85 -8.92 -2.68
CA PHE A 47 -4.70 -8.70 -4.11
C PHE A 47 -6.04 -8.32 -4.73
N GLY A 48 -6.05 -7.22 -5.48
CA GLY A 48 -7.27 -6.63 -6.05
C GLY A 48 -7.92 -5.55 -5.18
N ASN A 49 -7.57 -5.42 -3.90
CA ASN A 49 -8.07 -4.33 -3.05
C ASN A 49 -7.35 -3.02 -3.35
N THR A 50 -7.86 -2.36 -4.37
CA THR A 50 -7.34 -1.10 -4.91
C THR A 50 -7.43 0.04 -3.90
N LYS A 51 -8.44 0.04 -3.02
CA LYS A 51 -8.63 1.08 -2.00
C LYS A 51 -7.59 0.96 -0.90
N ALA A 52 -7.39 -0.24 -0.36
CA ALA A 52 -6.40 -0.45 0.70
C ALA A 52 -4.99 -0.13 0.22
N ALA A 53 -4.66 -0.48 -1.04
CA ALA A 53 -3.39 -0.11 -1.66
C ALA A 53 -3.21 1.42 -1.78
N LEU A 54 -4.25 2.16 -2.17
CA LEU A 54 -4.17 3.63 -2.27
C LEU A 54 -4.03 4.28 -0.88
N GLU A 55 -4.76 3.80 0.13
CA GLU A 55 -4.65 4.28 1.50
C GLU A 55 -3.23 4.07 2.04
N LEU A 56 -2.63 2.91 1.76
CA LEU A 56 -1.25 2.59 2.11
C LEU A 56 -0.26 3.58 1.47
N ILE A 57 -0.46 3.95 0.21
CA ILE A 57 0.37 4.96 -0.49
C ILE A 57 0.27 6.32 0.21
N HIS A 58 -0.93 6.72 0.64
CA HIS A 58 -1.14 7.96 1.39
C HIS A 58 -0.42 7.92 2.75
N GLN A 59 -0.53 6.81 3.49
CA GLN A 59 0.15 6.63 4.77
C GLN A 59 1.68 6.66 4.63
N MET A 60 2.21 5.99 3.60
CA MET A 60 3.64 6.05 3.26
C MET A 60 4.08 7.47 2.91
N ALA A 61 3.28 8.22 2.15
CA ALA A 61 3.55 9.61 1.80
C ALA A 61 3.62 10.54 3.02
N GLU A 62 2.73 10.34 3.99
CA GLU A 62 2.67 11.11 5.22
C GLU A 62 3.76 10.71 6.24
N GLY A 63 4.54 9.66 5.96
CA GLY A 63 5.49 9.09 6.92
C GLY A 63 4.80 8.49 8.15
N LYS A 64 3.50 8.23 8.07
CA LYS A 64 2.73 7.55 9.11
C LYS A 64 2.71 6.08 8.78
N GLY A 65 3.71 5.37 9.29
CA GLY A 65 3.68 3.92 9.35
C GLY A 65 2.73 3.44 10.44
N ILE A 66 2.09 2.30 10.18
CA ILE A 66 1.63 1.36 11.21
C ILE A 66 2.81 0.78 11.98
#